data_AF-A0A2S6SJ94-F1
#
_entry.id   AF-A0A2S6SJ94-F1
#
_cell.length_a   1.000
_cell.length_b   1.000
_cell.length_c   1.000
_cell.angle_alpha   90.00
_cell.angle_beta   90.00
_cell.angle_gamma   90.00
#
_symmetry.space_group_name_H-M   'P 1'
#
loop_
_entity.id
_entity.type
_entity.pdbx_description
1 polymer ?
#
loop_
_entity_poly.entity_id
_entity_poly.type
_entity_poly.pdbx_seq_one_letter_code
_entity_poly.pdbx_strand_id
1 'polypeptide(L)'
;MKQNKIVKYEDSHNNIIRLLEHQSPEERQKFLNDIDYILCRFLEFKLKDLPWRNLGKQNEKWDQLIRKVRLIVARINLELIKKERTLH
;
A
#
# COMPACT_ATOMS: atom_id res chain seq x y z
N MET A 1 17.48 13.49 24.20
CA MET A 1 16.29 12.79 23.66
C MET A 1 16.57 12.43 22.21
N LYS A 2 16.63 11.13 21.85
CA LYS A 2 16.82 10.72 20.46
C LYS A 2 15.52 11.03 19.70
N GLN A 3 15.56 12.00 18.80
CA GLN A 3 14.50 12.23 17.83
C GLN A 3 14.39 10.97 16.98
N ASN A 4 13.35 10.17 17.22
CA ASN A 4 12.92 9.16 16.27
C ASN A 4 12.61 9.92 14.98
N LYS A 5 13.42 9.71 13.93
CA LYS A 5 13.11 10.18 12.59
C LYS A 5 11.69 9.71 12.28
N ILE A 6 10.75 10.64 12.23
CA ILE A 6 9.47 10.44 11.56
C ILE A 6 9.86 10.31 10.09
N VAL A 7 10.18 9.08 9.70
CA VAL A 7 10.51 8.76 8.32
C VAL A 7 9.28 9.12 7.48
N LYS A 8 9.51 9.70 6.30
CA LYS A 8 8.56 10.21 5.29
C LYS A 8 7.50 9.19 4.80
N TYR A 9 6.90 8.40 5.68
CA TYR A 9 5.91 7.37 5.38
C TYR A 9 4.50 7.96 5.24
N GLU A 10 4.23 9.10 5.88
CA GLU A 10 2.96 9.84 5.74
C GLU A 10 2.67 10.17 4.27
N ASP A 11 3.68 10.58 3.49
CA ASP A 11 3.51 10.88 2.06
C ASP A 11 3.00 9.66 1.28
N SER A 12 3.54 8.46 1.53
CA SER A 12 3.15 7.26 0.79
C SER A 12 1.71 6.81 1.08
N HIS A 13 1.28 6.91 2.34
CA HIS A 13 -0.07 6.53 2.75
C HIS A 13 -1.10 7.53 2.24
N ASN A 14 -0.83 8.82 2.38
CA ASN A 14 -1.68 9.89 1.86
C ASN A 14 -1.81 9.83 0.33
N ASN A 15 -0.73 9.50 -0.36
CA ASN A 15 -0.77 9.29 -1.82
C ASN A 15 -1.65 8.11 -2.21
N ILE A 16 -1.56 6.98 -1.49
CA ILE A 16 -2.44 5.83 -1.74
C ILE A 16 -3.91 6.20 -1.47
N ILE A 17 -4.20 6.91 -0.39
CA ILE A 17 -5.55 7.38 -0.07
C ILE A 17 -6.12 8.23 -1.20
N ARG A 18 -5.33 9.19 -1.72
CA ARG A 18 -5.73 10.04 -2.85
C ARG A 18 -5.97 9.22 -4.12
N LEU A 19 -5.09 8.27 -4.45
CA LEU A 19 -5.26 7.41 -5.63
C LEU A 19 -6.53 6.56 -5.58
N LEU A 20 -6.96 6.19 -4.37
CA LEU A 20 -8.12 5.33 -4.11
C LEU A 20 -9.32 6.14 -3.56
N GLU A 21 -9.37 7.46 -3.81
CA GLU A 21 -10.43 8.34 -3.27
C GLU A 21 -11.80 8.04 -3.87
N HIS A 22 -11.84 7.48 -5.07
CA HIS A 22 -13.05 7.07 -5.77
C HIS A 22 -13.69 5.79 -5.21
N GLN A 23 -13.02 5.10 -4.28
CA GLN A 23 -13.49 3.89 -3.62
C GLN A 23 -14.01 4.20 -2.21
N SER A 24 -14.99 3.42 -1.75
CA SER A 24 -15.39 3.43 -0.34
C SER A 24 -14.24 2.98 0.58
N PRO A 25 -14.27 3.31 1.88
CA PRO A 25 -13.28 2.79 2.83
C PRO A 25 -13.16 1.26 2.82
N GLU A 26 -14.28 0.54 2.70
CA GLU A 26 -14.34 -0.92 2.66
C GLU A 26 -13.71 -1.47 1.37
N GLU A 27 -14.05 -0.88 0.23
CA GLU A 27 -13.48 -1.26 -1.08
C GLU A 27 -11.97 -1.04 -1.10
N ARG A 28 -11.53 0.11 -0.58
CA ARG A 28 -10.11 0.45 -0.47
C ARG A 28 -9.38 -0.54 0.43
N GLN A 29 -9.96 -0.89 1.59
CA GLN A 29 -9.35 -1.84 2.51
C GLN A 29 -9.26 -3.24 1.89
N LYS A 30 -10.30 -3.67 1.17
CA LYS A 30 -10.32 -4.94 0.45
C LYS A 30 -9.21 -4.97 -0.62
N PHE A 31 -9.14 -3.95 -1.46
CA PHE A 31 -8.11 -3.82 -2.50
C PHE A 31 -6.68 -3.88 -1.92
N LEU A 32 -6.40 -3.13 -0.86
CA LEU A 32 -5.09 -3.14 -0.22
C LEU A 32 -4.77 -4.48 0.44
N ASN A 33 -5.77 -5.14 1.04
CA ASN A 33 -5.59 -6.49 1.59
C ASN A 33 -5.29 -7.51 0.49
N ASP A 34 -5.94 -7.42 -0.67
CA ASP A 34 -5.70 -8.33 -1.79
C ASP A 34 -4.26 -8.23 -2.29
N ILE A 35 -3.72 -7.01 -2.40
CA ILE A 35 -2.30 -6.77 -2.68
C ILE A 35 -1.41 -7.44 -1.62
N ASP A 36 -1.73 -7.26 -0.35
CA ASP A 36 -0.96 -7.83 0.75
C ASP A 36 -0.95 -9.35 0.73
N TYR A 37 -2.11 -9.98 0.50
CA TYR A 37 -2.24 -11.44 0.45
C TYR A 37 -1.38 -12.02 -0.68
N ILE A 38 -1.40 -11.39 -1.85
CA ILE A 38 -0.58 -11.80 -3.00
C ILE A 38 0.91 -11.69 -2.64
N LEU A 39 1.33 -10.56 -2.08
CA LEU A 39 2.75 -10.32 -1.74
C LEU A 39 3.23 -11.26 -0.64
N CYS A 40 2.44 -11.44 0.42
CA CYS A 40 2.75 -12.39 1.49
C CYS A 40 2.85 -13.81 0.97
N ARG A 41 1.93 -14.24 0.10
CA ARG A 41 1.98 -15.58 -0.50
C ARG A 41 3.21 -15.76 -1.38
N PHE A 42 3.49 -14.80 -2.26
CA PHE A 42 4.60 -14.88 -3.22
C PHE A 42 5.98 -14.87 -2.54
N LEU A 43 6.11 -14.10 -1.45
CA LEU A 43 7.36 -13.94 -0.72
C LEU A 43 7.46 -14.84 0.52
N GLU A 44 6.49 -15.73 0.72
CA GLU A 44 6.41 -16.65 1.86
C GLU A 44 6.43 -15.95 3.24
N PHE A 45 5.97 -14.68 3.30
CA PHE A 45 5.81 -13.94 4.54
C PHE A 45 4.43 -14.19 5.17
N LYS A 46 4.37 -14.14 6.50
CA LYS A 46 3.08 -14.12 7.19
C LYS A 46 2.51 -12.71 7.15
N LEU A 47 1.19 -12.58 7.20
CA LEU A 47 0.54 -11.26 7.27
C LEU A 47 1.03 -10.44 8.46
N LYS A 48 1.34 -11.09 9.57
CA LYS A 48 1.91 -10.43 10.76
C LYS A 48 3.30 -9.84 10.50
N ASP A 49 3.97 -10.18 9.40
CA ASP A 49 5.27 -9.64 9.02
C ASP A 49 5.14 -8.37 8.15
N LEU A 50 3.91 -7.94 7.85
CA LEU A 50 3.66 -6.71 7.12
C LEU A 50 4.02 -5.48 7.97
N PRO A 51 4.56 -4.41 7.36
CA PRO A 51 5.06 -3.25 8.10
C PRO A 51 4.03 -2.52 8.97
N TRP A 52 2.78 -2.42 8.51
CA TRP A 52 1.67 -1.80 9.27
C TRP A 52 1.05 -2.73 10.30
N ARG A 53 1.44 -4.02 10.35
CA ARG A 53 0.99 -4.99 11.36
C ARG A 53 2.06 -5.28 12.42
N ASN A 54 3.33 -5.04 12.11
CA ASN A 54 4.44 -5.27 13.03
C ASN A 54 5.32 -4.02 13.16
N LEU A 55 4.75 -3.01 13.80
CA LEU A 55 5.39 -1.71 13.98
C LEU A 55 6.70 -1.84 14.78
N GLY A 56 7.77 -1.24 14.25
CA GLY A 56 9.05 -1.11 14.96
C GLY A 56 9.96 -2.35 14.97
N LYS A 57 9.55 -3.47 14.37
CA LYS A 57 10.38 -4.70 14.28
C LYS A 57 10.74 -5.10 12.85
N GLN A 58 10.41 -4.26 11.87
CA GLN A 58 10.56 -4.58 10.46
C GLN A 58 11.80 -3.94 9.83
N ASN A 59 12.35 -4.64 8.84
CA ASN A 59 13.46 -4.14 8.04
C ASN A 59 13.02 -2.90 7.24
N GLU A 60 13.79 -1.82 7.28
CA GLU A 60 13.47 -0.57 6.58
C GLU A 60 13.32 -0.76 5.06
N LYS A 61 14.17 -1.59 4.44
CA LYS A 61 14.09 -1.89 3.00
C LYS A 61 12.81 -2.65 2.65
N TRP A 62 12.39 -3.57 3.53
CA TRP A 62 11.14 -4.30 3.38
C TRP A 62 9.93 -3.37 3.43
N ASP A 63 9.90 -2.48 4.43
CA ASP A 63 8.84 -1.49 4.57
C ASP A 63 8.72 -0.58 3.35
N GLN A 64 9.85 -0.04 2.90
CA GLN A 64 9.91 0.80 1.71
C GLN A 64 9.46 0.06 0.44
N LEU A 65 9.89 -1.19 0.25
CA LEU A 65 9.53 -1.99 -0.92
C LEU A 65 8.01 -2.19 -0.99
N ILE A 66 7.41 -2.69 0.08
CA ILE A 66 6.00 -3.08 0.07
C ILE A 66 5.07 -1.88 -0.03
N ARG A 67 5.41 -0.76 0.62
CA ARG A 67 4.66 0.50 0.45
C ARG A 67 4.74 1.01 -0.99
N LYS A 68 5.90 0.91 -1.64
CA LYS A 68 6.05 1.30 -3.05
C LYS A 68 5.24 0.39 -3.98
N VAL A 69 5.23 -0.92 -3.74
CA VAL A 69 4.42 -1.85 -4.54
C VAL A 69 2.93 -1.50 -4.42
N ARG A 70 2.40 -1.30 -3.21
CA ARG A 70 1.01 -0.85 -3.01
C ARG A 70 0.69 0.41 -3.79
N LEU A 71 1.59 1.40 -3.78
CA LEU A 71 1.42 2.67 -4.49
C LEU A 71 1.43 2.48 -6.02
N ILE A 72 2.32 1.65 -6.56
CA ILE A 72 2.39 1.34 -7.99
C ILE A 72 1.09 0.66 -8.44
N VAL A 73 0.64 -0.37 -7.71
CA VAL A 73 -0.59 -1.11 -8.05
C VAL A 73 -1.82 -0.21 -7.95
N ALA A 74 -1.93 0.63 -6.92
CA ALA A 74 -3.01 1.61 -6.79
C ALA A 74 -3.05 2.59 -7.98
N ARG A 75 -1.87 3.05 -8.44
CA ARG A 75 -1.78 3.94 -9.60
C ARG A 75 -2.20 3.24 -10.89
N ILE A 76 -1.75 2.00 -11.12
CA ILE A 76 -2.17 1.20 -12.30
C ILE A 76 -3.69 1.01 -12.30
N ASN A 77 -4.27 0.65 -11.15
CA ASN A 77 -5.71 0.46 -11.01
C ASN A 77 -6.51 1.73 -11.39
N LEU A 78 -6.07 2.90 -10.91
CA LEU A 78 -6.69 4.18 -11.27
C LEU A 78 -6.63 4.46 -12.77
N GLU A 79 -5.49 4.21 -13.41
CA GLU A 79 -5.34 4.44 -14.85
C GLU A 79 -6.18 3.46 -15.68
N LEU A 80 -6.35 2.21 -15.24
CA LEU A 80 -7.26 1.25 -15.87
C LEU A 80 -8.71 1.72 -15.80
N ILE A 81 -9.17 2.16 -14.62
CA ILE A 81 -10.53 2.69 -14.42
C ILE A 81 -10.78 3.92 -15.32
N LYS A 82 -9.80 4.83 -15.43
CA LYS A 82 -9.91 5.99 -16.31
C LYS A 82 -10.05 5.58 -17.77
N LYS A 83 -9.24 4.61 -18.23
CA LYS A 83 -9.27 4.12 -19.61
C LYS A 83 -10.61 3.48 -19.95
N GLU A 84 -11.17 2.67 -19.06
CA GLU A 84 -12.51 2.09 -19.24
C GLU A 84 -13.58 3.18 -19.37
N ARG A 85 -13.52 4.23 -18.54
CA ARG A 85 -14.46 5.36 -18.61
C ARG A 85 -14.39 6.17 -19.90
N THR A 86 -13.22 6.22 -20.56
CA THR A 86 -13.05 6.97 -21.81
C THR A 86 -13.47 6.20 -23.08
N LEU A 87 -13.74 4.91 -22.97
CA LEU A 87 -14.15 4.06 -24.10
C LEU A 87 -15.68 3.93 -24.23
N HIS A 88 -16.43 4.54 -23.30
CA HIS A 88 -17.89 4.66 -23.30
C HIS A 88 -18.31 6.06 -23.71
#